data_AF-A0A534UZ41-F1
#
_entry.id   AF-A0A534UZ41-F1
#
_cell.length_a   1.000
_cell.length_b   1.000
_cell.length_c   1.000
_cell.angle_alpha   90.00
_cell.angle_beta   90.00
_cell.angle_gamma   90.00
#
_symmetry.space_group_name_H-M   'P 1'
#
loop_
_entity.id
_entity.type
_entity.pdbx_description
1 polymer ?
#
loop_
_entity_poly.entity_id
_entity_poly.type
_entity_poly.pdbx_seq_one_letter_code
_entity_poly.pdbx_strand_id
1 'polypeptide(L)'
;MLKRLKPGDWLLIWPGVYHEKGAPDAGLKITTPGIHVRGMDRNLVIIDGSNGTAAAPCPADAALQDLTARNGIEAFKVSGVSIENLTVCNYLANYGDGGNEIWWNGGDGSGTIGMGSYSGAFLTATSMFYQDANSPMAMYGIFASNARGPGVIADSYASNMGDSDFYVGACPDCNATLSRVHAQNSSLGYSGTNAGGHLILEDSEWDNNKAGIVPSSLNNDDAPPPQDGRCPGGTGSCTIFRRNHVHDNNNPNVPASGISGEAPVGTGVEIVGGMFDTIEDNLIENQGSWGVVTHDFPDTETPPPIAHCEGGISSPGVCVFEAKGNVTRGNTLQNNGFFGNPTNGDLANESSSTPRNCFYGNTDPNGLTSEPPMIETVDGPPCDQQGVGSGALAGELVCAAGIAPCPPGSSYPQPTQVQMMPLSRQTPMPDPCAGVPKNPWCPYTGPRS
;
A
#
# COMPACT_ATOMS: atom_id res chain seq x y z
N MET A 1 -12.86 -26.20 10.29
CA MET A 1 -11.48 -26.72 10.47
C MET A 1 -10.73 -25.99 11.58
N LEU A 2 -10.76 -24.65 11.60
CA LEU A 2 -10.05 -23.78 12.55
C LEU A 2 -10.33 -24.03 14.05
N LYS A 3 -11.53 -24.49 14.43
CA LYS A 3 -11.92 -24.74 15.84
C LYS A 3 -11.05 -25.77 16.60
N ARG A 4 -10.13 -26.46 15.91
CA ARG A 4 -9.23 -27.45 16.51
C ARG A 4 -7.78 -26.98 16.63
N LEU A 5 -7.41 -25.87 15.98
CA LEU A 5 -6.06 -25.35 16.03
C LEU A 5 -5.77 -24.75 17.41
N LYS A 6 -4.56 -24.97 17.88
CA LYS A 6 -3.98 -24.41 19.10
C LYS A 6 -2.82 -23.49 18.74
N PRO A 7 -2.42 -22.59 19.66
CA PRO A 7 -1.25 -21.76 19.40
C PRO A 7 -0.01 -22.57 19.03
N GLY A 8 0.67 -22.18 17.95
CA GLY A 8 1.82 -22.87 17.37
C GLY A 8 1.49 -23.95 16.34
N ASP A 9 0.21 -24.26 16.12
CA ASP A 9 -0.18 -25.27 15.13
C ASP A 9 0.04 -24.77 13.69
N TRP A 10 0.29 -25.75 12.81
CA TRP A 10 0.47 -25.56 11.38
C TRP A 10 -0.79 -25.98 10.61
N LEU A 11 -1.27 -25.08 9.76
CA LEU A 11 -2.25 -25.33 8.71
C LEU A 11 -1.51 -25.37 7.37
N LEU A 12 -1.19 -26.58 6.90
CA LEU A 12 -0.60 -26.79 5.58
C LEU A 12 -1.70 -27.01 4.55
N ILE A 13 -1.64 -26.30 3.43
CA ILE A 13 -2.66 -26.30 2.37
C ILE A 13 -2.05 -26.91 1.11
N TRP A 14 -2.65 -27.99 0.62
CA TRP A 14 -2.19 -28.71 -0.56
C TRP A 14 -2.59 -27.98 -1.85
N PRO A 15 -1.88 -28.18 -2.98
CA PRO A 15 -2.32 -27.68 -4.28
C PRO A 15 -3.80 -27.98 -4.55
N GLY A 16 -4.54 -26.94 -4.91
CA GLY A 16 -5.98 -26.94 -5.11
C GLY A 16 -6.54 -25.52 -5.16
N VAL A 17 -7.76 -25.41 -5.65
CA VAL A 17 -8.55 -24.16 -5.64
C VAL A 17 -9.63 -24.30 -4.57
N TYR A 18 -9.67 -23.34 -3.65
CA TYR A 18 -10.47 -23.38 -2.43
C TYR A 18 -11.39 -22.15 -2.38
N HIS A 19 -12.71 -22.39 -2.49
CA HIS A 19 -13.72 -21.33 -2.41
C HIS A 19 -14.21 -21.15 -0.97
N GLU A 20 -13.30 -20.74 -0.08
CA GLU A 20 -13.56 -20.70 1.36
C GLU A 20 -14.54 -19.57 1.74
N LYS A 21 -15.52 -19.92 2.57
CA LYS A 21 -16.57 -19.02 3.11
C LYS A 21 -16.80 -19.34 4.59
N GLY A 22 -15.71 -19.42 5.34
CA GLY A 22 -15.67 -19.96 6.71
C GLY A 22 -16.35 -19.08 7.76
N ALA A 23 -16.51 -17.79 7.49
CA ALA A 23 -17.21 -16.81 8.31
C ALA A 23 -18.07 -15.86 7.44
N PRO A 24 -19.03 -15.13 8.03
CA PRO A 24 -19.81 -14.14 7.28
C PRO A 24 -18.96 -13.09 6.58
N ASP A 25 -17.85 -12.70 7.22
CA ASP A 25 -16.95 -11.58 6.89
C ASP A 25 -15.59 -12.03 6.35
N ALA A 26 -15.28 -13.33 6.34
CA ALA A 26 -14.01 -13.83 5.82
C ALA A 26 -14.10 -15.27 5.28
N GLY A 27 -13.30 -15.59 4.27
CA GLY A 27 -13.08 -16.95 3.81
C GLY A 27 -12.42 -17.80 4.88
N LEU A 28 -11.32 -17.31 5.45
CA LEU A 28 -10.60 -17.93 6.56
C LEU A 28 -10.34 -16.93 7.69
N LYS A 29 -11.13 -17.01 8.76
CA LYS A 29 -10.97 -16.17 9.96
C LYS A 29 -10.12 -16.85 11.05
N ILE A 30 -8.90 -16.37 11.27
CA ILE A 30 -7.96 -16.89 12.26
C ILE A 30 -8.09 -16.08 13.55
N THR A 31 -8.56 -16.74 14.61
CA THR A 31 -8.75 -16.13 15.96
C THR A 31 -7.94 -16.84 17.03
N THR A 32 -6.97 -17.67 16.64
CA THR A 32 -6.01 -18.32 17.54
C THR A 32 -4.64 -17.69 17.28
N PRO A 33 -3.90 -17.27 18.32
CA PRO A 33 -2.57 -16.68 18.14
C PRO A 33 -1.55 -17.74 17.74
N GLY A 34 -0.48 -17.34 17.07
CA GLY A 34 0.64 -18.22 16.76
C GLY A 34 0.35 -19.29 15.70
N ILE A 35 -0.66 -19.13 14.86
CA ILE A 35 -0.98 -20.10 13.80
C ILE A 35 -0.08 -19.87 12.59
N HIS A 36 0.44 -20.97 12.04
CA HIS A 36 1.21 -20.95 10.79
C HIS A 36 0.35 -21.49 9.64
N VAL A 37 -0.07 -20.63 8.72
CA VAL A 37 -0.77 -21.01 7.49
C VAL A 37 0.24 -21.03 6.35
N ARG A 38 0.35 -22.17 5.65
CA ARG A 38 1.29 -22.31 4.56
C ARG A 38 0.72 -23.13 3.42
N GLY A 39 0.66 -22.55 2.22
CA GLY A 39 0.45 -23.31 0.99
C GLY A 39 1.72 -24.07 0.59
N MET A 40 1.57 -25.22 -0.06
CA MET A 40 2.75 -25.97 -0.53
C MET A 40 3.32 -25.43 -1.86
N ASP A 41 2.59 -24.59 -2.59
CA ASP A 41 3.07 -23.87 -3.78
C ASP A 41 2.15 -22.68 -4.05
N ARG A 42 2.68 -21.45 -4.04
CA ARG A 42 1.85 -20.25 -4.22
C ARG A 42 1.07 -20.18 -5.53
N ASN A 43 1.56 -20.84 -6.58
CA ASN A 43 0.89 -20.84 -7.88
C ASN A 43 -0.21 -21.91 -7.99
N LEU A 44 -0.29 -22.83 -7.04
CA LEU A 44 -1.19 -23.98 -7.11
C LEU A 44 -2.13 -24.08 -5.91
N VAL A 45 -1.81 -23.40 -4.80
CA VAL A 45 -2.71 -23.20 -3.68
C VAL A 45 -3.41 -21.87 -3.85
N ILE A 46 -4.67 -21.91 -4.26
CA ILE A 46 -5.45 -20.72 -4.59
C ILE A 46 -6.67 -20.67 -3.70
N ILE A 47 -6.81 -19.62 -2.90
CA ILE A 47 -8.01 -19.31 -2.13
C ILE A 47 -8.81 -18.30 -2.96
N ASP A 48 -9.92 -18.74 -3.53
CA ASP A 48 -10.66 -18.02 -4.57
C ASP A 48 -12.04 -17.60 -4.05
N GLY A 49 -12.24 -16.29 -3.87
CA GLY A 49 -13.48 -15.70 -3.36
C GLY A 49 -14.67 -15.83 -4.31
N SER A 50 -14.45 -16.21 -5.56
CA SER A 50 -15.51 -16.37 -6.56
C SER A 50 -16.35 -17.64 -6.36
N ASN A 51 -17.39 -17.79 -7.17
CA ASN A 51 -18.16 -19.00 -7.42
C ASN A 51 -17.65 -19.77 -8.66
N GLY A 52 -16.39 -19.56 -9.06
CA GLY A 52 -15.73 -20.19 -10.19
C GLY A 52 -15.50 -21.70 -10.05
N THR A 53 -14.62 -22.23 -10.89
CA THR A 53 -14.25 -23.66 -10.85
C THR A 53 -12.76 -23.81 -10.71
N ALA A 54 -12.32 -24.96 -10.17
CA ALA A 54 -10.89 -25.26 -10.03
C ALA A 54 -10.10 -25.26 -11.36
N ALA A 55 -10.77 -25.43 -12.51
CA ALA A 55 -10.12 -25.37 -13.82
C ALA A 55 -9.84 -23.94 -14.31
N ALA A 56 -10.55 -22.96 -13.75
CA ALA A 56 -10.42 -21.55 -14.08
C ALA A 56 -10.53 -20.73 -12.77
N PRO A 57 -9.49 -20.77 -11.91
CA PRO A 57 -9.46 -19.99 -10.68
C PRO A 57 -9.41 -18.49 -11.01
N CYS A 58 -9.85 -17.67 -10.05
CA CYS A 58 -9.87 -16.20 -10.15
C CYS A 58 -10.57 -15.74 -11.45
N PRO A 59 -11.83 -16.15 -11.72
CA PRO A 59 -12.51 -15.80 -12.96
C PRO A 59 -12.75 -14.28 -13.06
N ALA A 60 -12.70 -13.75 -14.29
CA ALA A 60 -13.12 -12.38 -14.60
C ALA A 60 -14.62 -12.26 -14.92
N ASP A 61 -15.33 -13.38 -15.09
CA ASP A 61 -16.75 -13.39 -15.45
C ASP A 61 -17.61 -12.94 -14.26
N ALA A 62 -18.44 -11.91 -14.48
CA ALA A 62 -19.39 -11.40 -13.50
C ALA A 62 -20.36 -12.47 -12.99
N ALA A 63 -20.76 -13.42 -13.85
CA ALA A 63 -21.67 -14.51 -13.48
C ALA A 63 -21.04 -15.49 -12.48
N LEU A 64 -19.71 -15.49 -12.35
CA LEU A 64 -18.98 -16.36 -11.47
C LEU A 64 -18.54 -15.67 -10.18
N GLN A 65 -18.85 -14.39 -9.94
CA GLN A 65 -18.43 -13.73 -8.71
C GLN A 65 -19.34 -14.05 -7.51
N ASP A 66 -18.77 -14.05 -6.31
CA ASP A 66 -19.52 -13.88 -5.07
C ASP A 66 -19.41 -12.41 -4.66
N LEU A 67 -20.52 -11.67 -4.78
CA LEU A 67 -20.58 -10.25 -4.43
C LEU A 67 -20.81 -10.02 -2.93
N THR A 68 -20.81 -11.07 -2.10
CA THR A 68 -20.89 -10.92 -0.65
C THR A 68 -19.56 -10.39 -0.13
N ALA A 69 -19.60 -9.20 0.49
CA ALA A 69 -18.47 -8.58 1.18
C ALA A 69 -17.78 -9.55 2.14
N ARG A 70 -16.53 -9.92 1.82
CA ARG A 70 -15.67 -10.76 2.67
C ARG A 70 -14.20 -10.45 2.43
N ASN A 71 -13.40 -10.73 3.44
CA ASN A 71 -11.95 -10.85 3.30
C ASN A 71 -11.56 -12.28 2.91
N GLY A 72 -10.41 -12.49 2.27
CA GLY A 72 -9.93 -13.82 1.95
C GLY A 72 -9.43 -14.55 3.19
N ILE A 73 -8.27 -14.15 3.70
CA ILE A 73 -7.72 -14.64 4.96
C ILE A 73 -7.59 -13.48 5.94
N GLU A 74 -8.22 -13.59 7.11
CA GLU A 74 -8.19 -12.56 8.14
C GLU A 74 -7.65 -13.13 9.46
N ALA A 75 -6.49 -12.65 9.92
CA ALA A 75 -6.00 -12.84 11.27
C ALA A 75 -6.54 -11.73 12.17
N PHE A 76 -7.57 -12.03 12.97
CA PHE A 76 -8.33 -11.03 13.70
C PHE A 76 -7.96 -10.99 15.18
N LYS A 77 -7.37 -9.87 15.64
CA LYS A 77 -7.01 -9.56 17.03
C LYS A 77 -6.17 -10.65 17.69
N VAL A 78 -5.27 -11.27 16.92
CA VAL A 78 -4.35 -12.30 17.40
C VAL A 78 -2.94 -12.08 16.86
N SER A 79 -1.94 -12.30 17.71
CA SER A 79 -0.53 -12.10 17.37
C SER A 79 0.15 -13.41 16.96
N GLY A 80 1.26 -13.30 16.24
CA GLY A 80 2.14 -14.40 15.88
C GLY A 80 1.66 -15.25 14.71
N VAL A 81 0.67 -14.79 13.95
CA VAL A 81 0.17 -15.54 12.78
C VAL A 81 1.11 -15.36 11.59
N SER A 82 1.51 -16.47 10.97
CA SER A 82 2.22 -16.46 9.68
C SER A 82 1.32 -16.96 8.55
N ILE A 83 1.38 -16.31 7.39
CA ILE A 83 0.65 -16.73 6.18
C ILE A 83 1.66 -16.77 5.03
N GLU A 84 1.83 -17.92 4.40
CA GLU A 84 2.92 -18.12 3.45
C GLU A 84 2.54 -18.94 2.21
N ASN A 85 3.19 -18.67 1.09
CA ASN A 85 3.28 -19.52 -0.10
C ASN A 85 1.92 -19.97 -0.67
N LEU A 86 0.99 -19.02 -0.84
CA LEU A 86 -0.35 -19.23 -1.41
C LEU A 86 -0.81 -18.00 -2.22
N THR A 87 -1.82 -18.20 -3.07
CA THR A 87 -2.55 -17.13 -3.76
C THR A 87 -3.91 -16.92 -3.10
N VAL A 88 -4.34 -15.67 -2.96
CA VAL A 88 -5.72 -15.30 -2.60
C VAL A 88 -6.26 -14.35 -3.66
N CYS A 89 -7.49 -14.56 -4.12
CA CYS A 89 -8.06 -13.72 -5.15
C CYS A 89 -9.58 -13.56 -5.11
N ASN A 90 -10.06 -12.49 -5.74
CA ASN A 90 -11.47 -12.20 -5.99
C ASN A 90 -12.34 -12.18 -4.71
N TYR A 91 -11.77 -11.78 -3.57
CA TYR A 91 -12.58 -11.39 -2.42
C TYR A 91 -12.95 -9.91 -2.59
N LEU A 92 -14.26 -9.63 -2.69
CA LEU A 92 -14.76 -8.32 -3.09
C LEU A 92 -15.35 -7.58 -1.88
N ALA A 93 -15.19 -6.26 -1.86
CA ALA A 93 -15.79 -5.38 -0.89
C ALA A 93 -17.18 -4.90 -1.34
N ASN A 94 -18.00 -4.47 -0.39
CA ASN A 94 -19.17 -3.66 -0.67
C ASN A 94 -19.05 -2.33 0.08
N TYR A 95 -18.66 -1.26 -0.62
CA TYR A 95 -18.56 0.11 -0.09
C TYR A 95 -17.81 0.22 1.26
N GLY A 96 -16.59 -0.33 1.33
CA GLY A 96 -15.72 -0.24 2.51
C GLY A 96 -15.76 -1.45 3.45
N ASP A 97 -16.74 -2.35 3.30
CA ASP A 97 -16.77 -3.61 4.05
C ASP A 97 -16.17 -4.76 3.24
N GLY A 98 -15.12 -5.41 3.77
CA GLY A 98 -14.49 -6.58 3.18
C GLY A 98 -13.54 -6.25 2.02
N GLY A 99 -13.31 -7.21 1.13
CA GLY A 99 -12.49 -7.05 -0.07
C GLY A 99 -10.98 -7.03 0.15
N ASN A 100 -10.52 -7.45 1.33
CA ASN A 100 -9.11 -7.61 1.63
C ASN A 100 -8.71 -9.05 1.34
N GLU A 101 -7.77 -9.29 0.42
CA GLU A 101 -7.37 -10.66 0.09
C GLU A 101 -6.67 -11.32 1.30
N ILE A 102 -5.72 -10.63 1.91
CA ILE A 102 -5.03 -11.09 3.14
C ILE A 102 -4.95 -9.94 4.14
N TRP A 103 -5.43 -10.16 5.37
CA TRP A 103 -5.48 -9.13 6.41
C TRP A 103 -4.98 -9.61 7.77
N TRP A 104 -4.00 -8.90 8.33
CA TRP A 104 -3.70 -8.90 9.75
C TRP A 104 -4.41 -7.73 10.43
N ASN A 105 -5.57 -8.03 11.01
CA ASN A 105 -6.49 -7.06 11.58
C ASN A 105 -6.28 -6.95 13.10
N GLY A 106 -5.60 -5.90 13.53
CA GLY A 106 -5.40 -5.59 14.95
C GLY A 106 -6.65 -5.04 15.66
N GLY A 107 -7.73 -4.77 14.94
CA GLY A 107 -8.88 -4.03 15.44
C GLY A 107 -9.02 -2.72 14.69
N ASP A 108 -9.14 -2.84 13.38
CA ASP A 108 -9.46 -1.75 12.45
C ASP A 108 -10.58 -0.83 12.97
N GLY A 109 -10.45 0.47 12.74
CA GLY A 109 -11.41 1.47 13.21
C GLY A 109 -11.49 1.64 14.73
N SER A 110 -10.61 1.02 15.52
CA SER A 110 -10.65 1.13 16.98
C SER A 110 -9.84 2.27 17.57
N GLY A 111 -8.93 2.87 16.78
CA GLY A 111 -7.95 3.83 17.29
C GLY A 111 -6.90 3.21 18.23
N THR A 112 -6.83 1.88 18.34
CA THR A 112 -5.96 1.18 19.30
C THR A 112 -5.21 0.03 18.67
N ILE A 113 -3.95 -0.17 19.08
CA ILE A 113 -3.19 -1.36 18.71
C ILE A 113 -3.76 -2.59 19.43
N GLY A 114 -4.33 -3.53 18.68
CA GLY A 114 -4.87 -4.77 19.25
C GLY A 114 -4.13 -6.04 18.83
N MET A 115 -3.07 -5.94 18.03
CA MET A 115 -2.15 -7.07 17.80
C MET A 115 -0.67 -6.68 17.76
N GLY A 116 0.20 -7.68 17.97
CA GLY A 116 1.64 -7.58 17.85
C GLY A 116 2.13 -8.24 16.56
N SER A 117 3.14 -9.12 16.68
CA SER A 117 3.87 -9.67 15.54
C SER A 117 3.00 -10.37 14.50
N TYR A 118 3.40 -10.30 13.24
CA TYR A 118 2.81 -11.01 12.11
C TYR A 118 3.87 -11.27 11.02
N SER A 119 3.63 -12.24 10.16
CA SER A 119 4.56 -12.51 9.05
C SER A 119 3.85 -13.03 7.80
N GLY A 120 4.22 -12.48 6.65
CA GLY A 120 3.79 -12.89 5.32
C GLY A 120 5.00 -13.16 4.43
N ALA A 121 5.01 -14.26 3.68
CA ALA A 121 6.06 -14.50 2.69
C ALA A 121 5.57 -15.33 1.49
N PHE A 122 6.08 -15.03 0.29
CA PHE A 122 5.68 -15.74 -0.94
C PHE A 122 4.16 -15.72 -1.17
N LEU A 123 3.52 -14.60 -0.84
CA LEU A 123 2.10 -14.42 -1.05
C LEU A 123 1.82 -13.85 -2.44
N THR A 124 0.62 -14.12 -2.93
CA THR A 124 0.08 -13.54 -4.16
C THR A 124 -1.35 -13.11 -3.87
N ALA A 125 -1.65 -11.82 -4.01
CA ALA A 125 -3.00 -11.27 -3.83
C ALA A 125 -3.44 -10.59 -5.12
N THR A 126 -4.63 -10.88 -5.64
CA THR A 126 -5.10 -10.22 -6.87
C THR A 126 -6.61 -10.29 -7.04
N SER A 127 -7.19 -9.41 -7.85
CA SER A 127 -8.51 -9.64 -8.45
C SER A 127 -8.38 -9.71 -9.97
N MET A 128 -9.12 -10.60 -10.61
CA MET A 128 -9.30 -10.59 -12.08
C MET A 128 -10.66 -10.00 -12.48
N PHE A 129 -11.45 -9.56 -11.49
CA PHE A 129 -12.79 -9.05 -11.70
C PHE A 129 -12.88 -7.56 -11.39
N TYR A 130 -13.43 -6.82 -12.36
CA TYR A 130 -13.92 -5.47 -12.20
C TYR A 130 -15.13 -5.29 -13.12
N GLN A 131 -16.17 -4.62 -12.62
CA GLN A 131 -17.39 -4.35 -13.39
C GLN A 131 -17.51 -2.85 -13.69
N ASP A 132 -17.63 -2.03 -12.65
CA ASP A 132 -17.69 -0.58 -12.72
C ASP A 132 -17.38 0.03 -11.33
N ALA A 133 -17.21 1.35 -11.28
CA ALA A 133 -16.78 2.07 -10.09
C ALA A 133 -17.79 2.00 -8.91
N ASN A 134 -19.04 1.60 -9.16
CA ASN A 134 -20.06 1.49 -8.13
C ASN A 134 -20.37 0.03 -7.76
N SER A 135 -19.64 -0.93 -8.35
CA SER A 135 -19.81 -2.35 -8.11
C SER A 135 -18.78 -2.86 -7.10
N PRO A 136 -19.05 -4.00 -6.42
CA PRO A 136 -18.07 -4.67 -5.59
C PRO A 136 -16.75 -4.91 -6.32
N MET A 137 -15.64 -4.60 -5.67
CA MET A 137 -14.27 -4.83 -6.16
C MET A 137 -13.35 -5.23 -5.01
N ALA A 138 -12.23 -5.87 -5.30
CA ALA A 138 -11.18 -6.07 -4.30
C ALA A 138 -10.57 -4.72 -3.93
N MET A 139 -10.33 -4.48 -2.65
CA MET A 139 -9.88 -3.18 -2.14
C MET A 139 -8.41 -3.22 -1.75
N TYR A 140 -8.01 -4.22 -0.96
CA TYR A 140 -6.64 -4.34 -0.47
C TYR A 140 -6.07 -5.73 -0.76
N GLY A 141 -4.83 -5.77 -1.24
CA GLY A 141 -4.13 -7.03 -1.49
C GLY A 141 -3.64 -7.66 -0.18
N ILE A 142 -2.58 -7.09 0.38
CA ILE A 142 -1.94 -7.57 1.61
C ILE A 142 -1.93 -6.42 2.62
N PHE A 143 -2.77 -6.58 3.65
CA PHE A 143 -3.16 -5.51 4.57
C PHE A 143 -2.76 -5.84 6.01
N ALA A 144 -2.16 -4.88 6.72
CA ALA A 144 -2.01 -4.91 8.17
C ALA A 144 -2.41 -3.57 8.79
N SER A 145 -3.35 -3.59 9.74
CA SER A 145 -3.77 -2.40 10.49
C SER A 145 -3.78 -2.65 12.00
N ASN A 146 -3.60 -1.58 12.78
CA ASN A 146 -3.64 -1.60 14.25
C ASN A 146 -2.70 -2.66 14.88
N ALA A 147 -1.54 -2.86 14.25
CA ALA A 147 -0.52 -3.82 14.64
C ALA A 147 0.81 -3.12 14.97
N ARG A 148 1.43 -3.47 16.11
CA ARG A 148 2.74 -2.90 16.54
C ARG A 148 3.96 -3.74 16.16
N GLY A 149 3.77 -4.75 15.33
CA GLY A 149 4.83 -5.69 14.96
C GLY A 149 5.48 -6.47 16.13
N PRO A 150 6.69 -7.04 15.92
CA PRO A 150 7.45 -7.01 14.66
C PRO A 150 6.67 -7.66 13.50
N GLY A 151 6.51 -6.92 12.41
CA GLY A 151 5.81 -7.31 11.20
C GLY A 151 6.78 -7.53 10.04
N VAL A 152 6.57 -8.57 9.24
CA VAL A 152 7.35 -8.80 8.01
C VAL A 152 6.41 -9.21 6.90
N ILE A 153 6.51 -8.57 5.73
CA ILE A 153 5.90 -9.03 4.48
C ILE A 153 7.02 -9.09 3.44
N ALA A 154 7.31 -10.27 2.91
CA ALA A 154 8.45 -10.45 2.02
C ALA A 154 8.16 -11.31 0.78
N ASP A 155 8.92 -11.09 -0.30
CA ASP A 155 8.91 -11.96 -1.48
C ASP A 155 7.50 -12.18 -2.09
N SER A 156 6.64 -11.15 -1.98
CA SER A 156 5.19 -11.24 -2.22
C SER A 156 4.74 -10.31 -3.34
N TYR A 157 3.63 -10.67 -3.99
CA TYR A 157 3.07 -9.94 -5.13
C TYR A 157 1.62 -9.55 -4.83
N ALA A 158 1.23 -8.33 -5.19
CA ALA A 158 -0.16 -7.91 -5.17
C ALA A 158 -0.50 -7.06 -6.41
N SER A 159 -1.75 -7.17 -6.90
CA SER A 159 -2.20 -6.39 -8.06
C SER A 159 -3.71 -6.21 -8.17
N ASN A 160 -4.15 -5.22 -8.93
CA ASN A 160 -5.54 -4.97 -9.31
C ASN A 160 -6.49 -4.66 -8.15
N MET A 161 -6.03 -3.82 -7.23
CA MET A 161 -6.72 -3.41 -6.01
C MET A 161 -7.34 -2.03 -6.18
N GLY A 162 -8.58 -1.90 -5.72
CA GLY A 162 -9.34 -0.64 -5.73
C GLY A 162 -8.81 0.41 -4.78
N ASP A 163 -8.06 0.01 -3.75
CA ASP A 163 -7.30 0.90 -2.88
C ASP A 163 -5.80 0.69 -3.05
N SER A 164 -5.25 -0.41 -2.51
CA SER A 164 -3.81 -0.63 -2.53
C SER A 164 -3.36 -2.09 -2.54
N ASP A 165 -2.21 -2.33 -3.16
CA ASP A 165 -1.59 -3.65 -3.19
C ASP A 165 -1.08 -4.07 -1.82
N PHE A 166 -0.34 -3.16 -1.17
CA PHE A 166 0.18 -3.36 0.16
C PHE A 166 -0.24 -2.21 1.07
N TYR A 167 -0.75 -2.55 2.25
CA TYR A 167 -1.09 -1.58 3.26
C TYR A 167 -0.46 -1.96 4.61
N VAL A 168 0.21 -0.99 5.22
CA VAL A 168 0.58 -1.01 6.65
C VAL A 168 0.27 0.35 7.25
N GLY A 169 -0.66 0.40 8.21
CA GLY A 169 -1.15 1.66 8.77
C GLY A 169 -1.96 1.51 10.05
N ALA A 170 -2.57 2.61 10.48
CA ALA A 170 -3.19 2.76 11.81
C ALA A 170 -2.22 2.34 12.95
N CYS A 171 -0.94 2.71 12.82
CA CYS A 171 0.11 2.34 13.75
C CYS A 171 1.16 3.46 13.90
N PRO A 172 1.20 4.17 15.05
CA PRO A 172 2.23 5.18 15.30
C PRO A 172 3.65 4.62 15.38
N ASP A 173 3.79 3.36 15.79
CA ASP A 173 5.04 2.57 15.67
C ASP A 173 4.69 1.19 15.12
N CYS A 174 4.75 1.06 13.80
CA CYS A 174 4.33 -0.16 13.11
C CYS A 174 5.30 -1.32 13.36
N ASN A 175 6.59 -1.03 13.54
CA ASN A 175 7.66 -2.02 13.64
C ASN A 175 7.53 -3.11 12.56
N ALA A 176 7.51 -2.68 11.30
CA ALA A 176 7.22 -3.53 10.16
C ALA A 176 8.22 -3.35 9.02
N THR A 177 8.46 -4.42 8.26
CA THR A 177 9.29 -4.37 7.05
C THR A 177 8.58 -5.04 5.88
N LEU A 178 8.47 -4.32 4.77
CA LEU A 178 8.07 -4.81 3.46
C LEU A 178 9.35 -4.92 2.61
N SER A 179 9.66 -6.13 2.13
CA SER A 179 10.91 -6.35 1.40
C SER A 179 10.79 -7.33 0.24
N ARG A 180 11.35 -6.99 -0.92
CA ARG A 180 11.22 -7.80 -2.15
C ARG A 180 9.76 -8.06 -2.51
N VAL A 181 8.92 -7.05 -2.33
CA VAL A 181 7.53 -7.10 -2.79
C VAL A 181 7.40 -6.51 -4.18
N HIS A 182 6.34 -6.88 -4.89
CA HIS A 182 5.98 -6.34 -6.19
C HIS A 182 4.51 -5.93 -6.19
N ALA A 183 4.26 -4.63 -6.38
CA ALA A 183 2.94 -4.00 -6.39
C ALA A 183 2.65 -3.46 -7.81
N GLN A 184 1.52 -3.86 -8.39
CA GLN A 184 1.21 -3.54 -9.78
C GLN A 184 -0.28 -3.31 -10.07
N ASN A 185 -0.60 -2.30 -10.89
CA ASN A 185 -1.93 -2.08 -11.47
C ASN A 185 -3.06 -1.84 -10.46
N SER A 186 -2.76 -1.12 -9.39
CA SER A 186 -3.70 -0.73 -8.34
C SER A 186 -3.82 0.78 -8.23
N SER A 187 -4.81 1.27 -7.49
CA SER A 187 -4.91 2.71 -7.22
C SER A 187 -3.62 3.22 -6.57
N LEU A 188 -3.17 2.56 -5.51
CA LEU A 188 -1.86 2.79 -4.88
C LEU A 188 -1.06 1.49 -4.85
N GLY A 189 0.25 1.56 -5.09
CA GLY A 189 1.14 0.42 -4.83
C GLY A 189 1.28 0.16 -3.33
N TYR A 190 1.60 1.21 -2.56
CA TYR A 190 1.60 1.19 -1.11
C TYR A 190 0.70 2.30 -0.54
N SER A 191 -0.07 1.95 0.48
CA SER A 191 -0.84 2.89 1.29
C SER A 191 -0.42 2.79 2.77
N GLY A 192 -0.09 3.94 3.36
CA GLY A 192 0.48 4.06 4.70
C GLY A 192 -0.25 5.05 5.59
N THR A 193 -1.57 4.95 5.69
CA THR A 193 -2.38 5.90 6.45
C THR A 193 -2.05 5.86 7.95
N ASN A 194 -1.69 7.03 8.52
CA ASN A 194 -1.35 7.21 9.92
C ASN A 194 -0.32 6.18 10.43
N ALA A 195 0.60 5.80 9.54
CA ALA A 195 1.64 4.82 9.78
C ALA A 195 2.97 5.51 10.14
N GLY A 196 3.78 4.89 10.99
CA GLY A 196 5.01 5.53 11.42
C GLY A 196 5.94 4.68 12.25
N GLY A 197 6.91 5.37 12.86
CA GLY A 197 7.91 4.77 13.73
C GLY A 197 8.83 3.83 12.98
N HIS A 198 9.02 2.60 13.45
CA HIS A 198 9.90 1.63 12.80
C HIS A 198 9.23 0.99 11.58
N LEU A 199 9.26 1.64 10.43
CA LEU A 199 8.63 1.13 9.20
C LEU A 199 9.63 1.16 8.04
N ILE A 200 9.87 0.03 7.39
CA ILE A 200 10.84 -0.06 6.29
C ILE A 200 10.18 -0.65 5.06
N LEU A 201 10.24 0.06 3.93
CA LEU A 201 9.93 -0.47 2.60
C LEU A 201 11.25 -0.55 1.83
N GLU A 202 11.69 -1.76 1.47
CA GLU A 202 12.99 -1.91 0.84
C GLU A 202 13.08 -2.97 -0.25
N ASP A 203 14.01 -2.77 -1.18
CA ASP A 203 14.38 -3.76 -2.19
C ASP A 203 13.15 -4.29 -2.98
N SER A 204 12.17 -3.43 -3.24
CA SER A 204 10.85 -3.78 -3.81
C SER A 204 10.56 -3.02 -5.11
N GLU A 205 9.61 -3.53 -5.89
CA GLU A 205 9.19 -2.98 -7.20
C GLU A 205 7.74 -2.46 -7.12
N TRP A 206 7.52 -1.25 -7.63
CA TRP A 206 6.23 -0.53 -7.55
C TRP A 206 5.92 0.10 -8.91
N ASP A 207 5.06 -0.57 -9.70
CA ASP A 207 4.89 -0.19 -11.10
C ASP A 207 3.47 -0.27 -11.66
N ASN A 208 3.19 0.47 -12.74
CA ASN A 208 1.90 0.46 -13.45
C ASN A 208 0.66 0.75 -12.58
N ASN A 209 0.85 1.30 -11.37
CA ASN A 209 -0.22 1.80 -10.52
C ASN A 209 -0.69 3.18 -10.99
N LYS A 210 -1.73 3.73 -10.36
CA LYS A 210 -2.04 5.16 -10.52
C LYS A 210 -0.99 6.01 -9.80
N ALA A 211 -0.67 5.66 -8.55
CA ALA A 211 0.46 6.18 -7.78
C ALA A 211 1.23 5.03 -7.10
N GLY A 212 2.55 5.18 -6.94
CA GLY A 212 3.42 4.15 -6.40
C GLY A 212 3.31 4.02 -4.88
N ILE A 213 4.15 4.75 -4.13
CA ILE A 213 4.25 4.66 -2.66
C ILE A 213 3.60 5.90 -2.03
N VAL A 214 2.59 5.71 -1.18
CA VAL A 214 1.80 6.81 -0.61
C VAL A 214 1.64 6.70 0.92
N PRO A 215 2.58 7.24 1.72
CA PRO A 215 2.34 7.52 3.13
C PRO A 215 1.41 8.73 3.29
N SER A 216 0.39 8.63 4.14
CA SER A 216 -0.65 9.67 4.26
C SER A 216 -1.11 9.90 5.69
N SER A 217 -1.35 11.16 6.04
CA SER A 217 -2.05 11.54 7.27
C SER A 217 -3.52 11.79 6.97
N LEU A 218 -4.42 11.02 7.59
CA LEU A 218 -5.88 11.17 7.44
C LEU A 218 -6.56 11.26 8.80
N ASN A 219 -7.62 12.08 8.90
CA ASN A 219 -8.47 12.23 10.06
C ASN A 219 -9.66 11.24 9.98
N ASN A 220 -9.35 9.95 9.80
CA ASN A 220 -10.30 8.88 9.50
C ASN A 220 -10.30 7.78 10.59
N ASP A 221 -10.78 6.59 10.23
CA ASP A 221 -10.85 5.41 11.08
C ASP A 221 -9.48 4.76 11.39
N ASP A 222 -8.41 5.17 10.70
CA ASP A 222 -7.02 4.77 10.98
C ASP A 222 -6.37 5.57 12.11
N ALA A 223 -7.16 6.05 13.07
CA ALA A 223 -6.65 6.81 14.21
C ALA A 223 -5.58 6.04 15.02
N PRO A 224 -4.64 6.74 15.69
CA PRO A 224 -4.51 8.20 15.71
C PRO A 224 -3.64 8.74 14.56
N PRO A 225 -4.07 9.81 13.88
CA PRO A 225 -3.16 10.60 13.04
C PRO A 225 -2.12 11.33 13.91
N PRO A 226 -1.04 11.84 13.30
CA PRO A 226 -0.70 11.80 11.88
C PRO A 226 0.19 10.58 11.51
N GLN A 227 0.45 10.42 10.22
CA GLN A 227 1.60 9.65 9.72
C GLN A 227 2.88 10.35 10.21
N ASP A 228 3.78 9.60 10.85
CA ASP A 228 4.97 10.17 11.50
C ASP A 228 6.15 9.20 11.53
N GLY A 229 7.15 9.50 10.73
CA GLY A 229 8.36 8.71 10.59
C GLY A 229 9.37 8.85 11.72
N ARG A 230 9.12 9.63 12.77
CA ARG A 230 10.08 9.76 13.89
C ARG A 230 10.31 8.45 14.62
N CYS A 231 11.57 8.18 14.97
CA CYS A 231 11.91 7.06 15.85
C CYS A 231 11.28 7.22 17.25
N PRO A 232 10.46 6.27 17.71
CA PRO A 232 9.92 6.28 19.06
C PRO A 232 11.02 6.31 20.12
N GLY A 233 11.03 7.33 20.96
CA GLY A 233 12.02 7.50 22.03
C GLY A 233 13.43 7.89 21.56
N GLY A 234 13.60 8.27 20.28
CA GLY A 234 14.88 8.66 19.70
C GLY A 234 14.83 9.99 18.93
N THR A 235 15.86 10.23 18.13
CA THR A 235 15.96 11.36 17.19
C THR A 235 16.12 10.84 15.78
N GLY A 236 15.55 11.55 14.80
CA GLY A 236 15.63 11.17 13.39
C GLY A 236 14.46 10.30 12.95
N SER A 237 14.61 9.77 11.74
CA SER A 237 13.59 9.01 11.02
C SER A 237 13.82 7.50 11.17
N CYS A 238 12.75 6.77 11.40
CA CYS A 238 12.67 5.31 11.42
C CYS A 238 11.69 4.76 10.37
N THR A 239 10.89 5.63 9.73
CA THR A 239 10.16 5.29 8.50
C THR A 239 11.07 5.54 7.30
N ILE A 240 11.53 4.47 6.66
CA ILE A 240 12.55 4.52 5.61
C ILE A 240 12.09 3.74 4.38
N PHE A 241 12.01 4.43 3.24
CA PHE A 241 11.74 3.81 1.93
C PHE A 241 13.03 3.84 1.11
N ARG A 242 13.62 2.66 0.89
CA ARG A 242 14.96 2.57 0.31
C ARG A 242 15.20 1.44 -0.67
N ARG A 243 16.08 1.68 -1.65
CA ARG A 243 16.49 0.67 -2.65
C ARG A 243 15.30 0.05 -3.39
N ASN A 244 14.21 0.79 -3.51
CA ASN A 244 13.07 0.40 -4.31
C ASN A 244 13.28 0.80 -5.76
N HIS A 245 12.65 0.07 -6.67
CA HIS A 245 12.46 0.46 -8.06
C HIS A 245 11.00 0.91 -8.23
N VAL A 246 10.81 2.21 -8.43
CA VAL A 246 9.48 2.84 -8.52
C VAL A 246 9.32 3.41 -9.92
N HIS A 247 8.55 2.76 -10.77
CA HIS A 247 8.51 3.13 -12.19
C HIS A 247 7.15 2.99 -12.84
N ASP A 248 6.90 3.75 -13.90
CA ASP A 248 5.72 3.59 -14.75
C ASP A 248 4.35 3.68 -14.01
N ASN A 249 4.24 4.39 -12.89
CA ASN A 249 2.97 4.55 -12.15
C ASN A 249 2.09 5.62 -12.82
N ASN A 250 1.72 5.35 -14.07
CA ASN A 250 1.07 6.27 -15.00
C ASN A 250 -0.34 5.85 -15.39
N ASN A 251 -0.92 4.87 -14.69
CA ASN A 251 -2.09 4.17 -15.18
C ASN A 251 -3.38 4.77 -14.60
N PRO A 252 -4.17 5.54 -15.38
CA PRO A 252 -5.46 6.06 -14.92
C PRO A 252 -6.58 5.00 -14.97
N ASN A 253 -6.28 3.80 -15.47
CA ASN A 253 -7.22 2.73 -15.79
C ASN A 253 -7.05 1.53 -14.84
N VAL A 254 -6.69 1.79 -13.59
CA VAL A 254 -6.69 0.81 -12.50
C VAL A 254 -8.06 0.79 -11.82
N PRO A 255 -8.43 -0.30 -11.11
CA PRO A 255 -9.51 -0.24 -10.13
C PRO A 255 -9.21 0.87 -9.12
N ALA A 256 -10.22 1.66 -8.77
CA ALA A 256 -10.06 2.81 -7.88
C ALA A 256 -11.37 3.06 -7.12
N SER A 257 -11.28 3.30 -5.82
CA SER A 257 -12.42 3.61 -4.95
C SER A 257 -12.00 4.58 -3.86
N GLY A 258 -12.92 5.44 -3.41
CA GLY A 258 -12.66 6.38 -2.31
C GLY A 258 -11.48 7.31 -2.60
N ILE A 259 -10.80 7.74 -1.52
CA ILE A 259 -9.72 8.74 -1.57
C ILE A 259 -8.47 8.24 -2.30
N SER A 260 -8.18 6.95 -2.27
CA SER A 260 -7.07 6.36 -3.05
C SER A 260 -7.31 6.52 -4.55
N GLY A 261 -8.58 6.55 -4.98
CA GLY A 261 -8.97 6.90 -6.34
C GLY A 261 -8.75 8.36 -6.72
N GLU A 262 -8.45 9.24 -5.77
CA GLU A 262 -8.12 10.65 -5.98
C GLU A 262 -6.61 10.89 -6.06
N ALA A 263 -5.76 9.88 -5.87
CA ALA A 263 -4.31 10.05 -5.98
C ALA A 263 -3.90 10.58 -7.37
N PRO A 264 -3.01 11.57 -7.47
CA PRO A 264 -2.53 12.09 -8.74
C PRO A 264 -1.83 11.01 -9.57
N VAL A 265 -2.41 10.73 -10.74
CA VAL A 265 -1.82 9.79 -11.70
C VAL A 265 -0.41 10.22 -12.11
N GLY A 266 0.50 9.27 -12.30
CA GLY A 266 1.86 9.58 -12.76
C GLY A 266 2.84 9.87 -11.63
N THR A 267 2.55 9.40 -10.41
CA THR A 267 3.35 9.75 -9.22
C THR A 267 4.10 8.53 -8.69
N GLY A 268 5.42 8.67 -8.52
CA GLY A 268 6.27 7.61 -7.95
C GLY A 268 6.09 7.48 -6.45
N VAL A 269 6.48 8.51 -5.69
CA VAL A 269 6.30 8.60 -4.24
C VAL A 269 5.52 9.88 -3.92
N GLU A 270 4.41 9.74 -3.20
CA GLU A 270 3.53 10.84 -2.81
C GLU A 270 3.43 10.91 -1.29
N ILE A 271 4.06 11.92 -0.68
CA ILE A 271 3.98 12.14 0.77
C ILE A 271 2.83 13.12 1.04
N VAL A 272 1.74 12.59 1.59
CA VAL A 272 0.45 13.29 1.75
C VAL A 272 0.27 13.71 3.20
N GLY A 273 0.70 14.93 3.56
CA GLY A 273 0.67 15.41 4.94
C GLY A 273 1.51 14.57 5.93
N GLY A 274 2.42 13.73 5.40
CA GLY A 274 3.33 12.89 6.19
C GLY A 274 4.53 13.67 6.72
N MET A 275 5.14 13.19 7.79
CA MET A 275 6.25 13.90 8.43
C MET A 275 7.40 12.99 8.85
N PHE A 276 8.61 13.53 8.75
CA PHE A 276 9.85 12.87 9.20
C PHE A 276 10.11 11.49 8.57
N ASP A 277 9.64 11.26 7.35
CA ASP A 277 10.01 10.09 6.54
C ASP A 277 11.38 10.27 5.87
N THR A 278 12.05 9.16 5.55
CA THR A 278 13.27 9.16 4.74
C THR A 278 13.07 8.37 3.46
N ILE A 279 13.19 9.05 2.31
CA ILE A 279 13.17 8.46 0.98
C ILE A 279 14.60 8.44 0.45
N GLU A 280 15.25 7.26 0.44
CA GLU A 280 16.68 7.16 0.14
C GLU A 280 17.09 6.03 -0.81
N ASP A 281 18.09 6.28 -1.65
CA ASP A 281 18.74 5.25 -2.47
C ASP A 281 17.78 4.45 -3.37
N ASN A 282 16.65 5.04 -3.80
CA ASN A 282 15.70 4.42 -4.72
C ASN A 282 16.08 4.74 -6.18
N LEU A 283 15.67 3.86 -7.10
CA LEU A 283 15.57 4.18 -8.53
C LEU A 283 14.11 4.56 -8.83
N ILE A 284 13.87 5.83 -9.17
CA ILE A 284 12.53 6.34 -9.44
C ILE A 284 12.50 6.93 -10.84
N GLU A 285 11.84 6.24 -11.77
CA GLU A 285 11.92 6.59 -13.18
C GLU A 285 10.59 6.46 -13.91
N ASN A 286 10.48 7.14 -15.05
CA ASN A 286 9.30 7.04 -15.93
C ASN A 286 7.99 7.36 -15.20
N GLN A 287 8.00 8.34 -14.29
CA GLN A 287 6.78 8.89 -13.72
C GLN A 287 6.28 10.07 -14.58
N GLY A 288 5.01 10.06 -14.95
CA GLY A 288 4.44 11.06 -15.86
C GLY A 288 4.31 12.43 -15.21
N SER A 289 3.96 12.46 -13.92
CA SER A 289 3.78 13.67 -13.13
C SER A 289 5.00 13.97 -12.26
N TRP A 290 5.26 13.18 -11.23
CA TRP A 290 6.32 13.45 -10.26
C TRP A 290 7.08 12.18 -9.86
N GLY A 291 8.41 12.28 -9.79
CA GLY A 291 9.23 11.24 -9.17
C GLY A 291 8.92 11.12 -7.67
N VAL A 292 9.19 12.19 -6.91
CA VAL A 292 8.78 12.35 -5.52
C VAL A 292 8.05 13.68 -5.36
N VAL A 293 6.84 13.65 -4.80
CA VAL A 293 6.08 14.85 -4.44
C VAL A 293 5.70 14.85 -2.96
N THR A 294 5.82 16.00 -2.31
CA THR A 294 5.45 16.20 -0.92
C THR A 294 4.51 17.39 -0.80
N HIS A 295 3.38 17.21 -0.12
CA HIS A 295 2.41 18.29 0.02
C HIS A 295 1.62 18.19 1.32
N ASP A 296 1.09 19.34 1.75
CA ASP A 296 0.13 19.38 2.84
C ASP A 296 -1.17 18.69 2.41
N PHE A 297 -1.91 18.10 3.35
CA PHE A 297 -3.18 17.45 3.07
C PHE A 297 -4.33 18.13 3.80
N PRO A 298 -5.21 18.87 3.09
CA PRO A 298 -6.43 19.41 3.66
C PRO A 298 -7.52 18.34 3.65
N ASP A 299 -7.56 17.52 4.69
CA ASP A 299 -8.57 16.47 4.82
C ASP A 299 -9.96 17.08 5.05
N THR A 300 -10.84 16.88 4.06
CA THR A 300 -12.23 17.37 4.07
C THR A 300 -13.25 16.27 4.31
N GLU A 301 -12.80 15.03 4.56
CA GLU A 301 -13.70 13.93 4.90
C GLU A 301 -14.43 14.21 6.22
N THR A 302 -15.62 13.65 6.37
CA THR A 302 -16.33 13.71 7.65
C THR A 302 -15.71 12.67 8.59
N PRO A 303 -15.01 13.09 9.66
CA PRO A 303 -14.29 12.15 10.50
C PRO A 303 -15.26 11.24 11.27
N PRO A 304 -14.88 9.97 11.51
CA PRO A 304 -15.60 9.14 12.47
C PRO A 304 -15.44 9.69 13.90
N PRO A 305 -16.28 9.27 14.87
CA PRO A 305 -16.23 9.78 16.23
C PRO A 305 -14.92 9.56 16.99
N ILE A 306 -14.01 8.73 16.48
CA ILE A 306 -12.71 8.44 17.09
C ILE A 306 -11.60 9.42 16.65
N ALA A 307 -11.83 10.19 15.60
CA ALA A 307 -10.83 11.04 14.98
C ALA A 307 -11.13 12.52 15.28
N HIS A 308 -10.14 13.25 15.77
CA HIS A 308 -10.32 14.61 16.30
C HIS A 308 -9.27 15.59 15.76
N CYS A 309 -8.72 15.31 14.58
CA CYS A 309 -7.66 16.09 13.95
C CYS A 309 -6.39 16.15 14.82
N GLU A 310 -6.03 15.04 15.47
CA GLU A 310 -4.83 14.92 16.28
C GLU A 310 -3.57 15.16 15.43
N GLY A 311 -2.73 16.09 15.85
CA GLY A 311 -1.51 16.45 15.13
C GLY A 311 -1.73 17.31 13.87
N GLY A 312 -2.97 17.55 13.46
CA GLY A 312 -3.34 18.45 12.38
C GLY A 312 -3.78 19.84 12.87
N ILE A 313 -4.10 20.70 11.91
CA ILE A 313 -4.63 22.05 12.13
C ILE A 313 -6.14 22.02 11.85
N SER A 314 -6.94 22.11 12.91
CA SER A 314 -8.40 22.12 12.80
C SER A 314 -8.91 23.48 12.32
N SER A 315 -9.70 23.48 11.25
CA SER A 315 -10.48 24.60 10.75
C SER A 315 -11.92 24.16 10.43
N PRO A 316 -12.89 25.08 10.25
CA PRO A 316 -14.27 24.68 9.97
C PRO A 316 -14.37 23.78 8.73
N GLY A 317 -14.72 22.51 8.94
CA GLY A 317 -14.93 21.52 7.87
C GLY A 317 -13.65 20.93 7.25
N VAL A 318 -12.47 21.16 7.84
CA VAL A 318 -11.21 20.61 7.32
C VAL A 318 -10.20 20.36 8.45
N CYS A 319 -9.48 19.25 8.38
CA CYS A 319 -8.27 18.99 9.17
C CYS A 319 -7.05 19.05 8.25
N VAL A 320 -6.16 20.02 8.47
CA VAL A 320 -4.97 20.16 7.62
C VAL A 320 -3.78 19.45 8.26
N PHE A 321 -3.18 18.50 7.57
CA PHE A 321 -1.91 17.87 7.95
C PHE A 321 -0.77 18.48 7.14
N GLU A 322 0.13 19.15 7.83
CA GLU A 322 1.31 19.77 7.22
C GLU A 322 2.42 18.74 7.01
N ALA A 323 2.89 18.59 5.76
CA ALA A 323 4.03 17.73 5.46
C ALA A 323 5.34 18.43 5.84
N LYS A 324 6.14 17.81 6.70
CA LYS A 324 7.33 18.47 7.27
C LYS A 324 8.44 17.52 7.69
N GLY A 325 9.67 18.03 7.68
CA GLY A 325 10.83 17.31 8.18
C GLY A 325 11.17 16.02 7.43
N ASN A 326 10.52 15.74 6.30
CA ASN A 326 10.84 14.62 5.44
C ASN A 326 12.23 14.81 4.82
N VAL A 327 12.91 13.72 4.49
CA VAL A 327 14.24 13.74 3.87
C VAL A 327 14.23 12.90 2.61
N THR A 328 14.43 13.54 1.46
CA THR A 328 14.54 12.88 0.15
C THR A 328 15.98 13.01 -0.34
N ARG A 329 16.74 11.91 -0.34
CA ARG A 329 18.19 11.96 -0.59
C ARG A 329 18.73 10.76 -1.36
N GLY A 330 19.78 10.96 -2.13
CA GLY A 330 20.53 9.84 -2.73
C GLY A 330 19.73 9.01 -3.76
N ASN A 331 18.54 9.45 -4.15
CA ASN A 331 17.75 8.75 -5.15
C ASN A 331 18.35 8.97 -6.55
N THR A 332 18.23 7.96 -7.41
CA THR A 332 18.49 8.07 -8.85
C THR A 332 17.15 8.26 -9.56
N LEU A 333 17.01 9.39 -10.24
CA LEU A 333 15.82 9.82 -10.93
C LEU A 333 16.09 9.76 -12.44
N GLN A 334 15.07 9.41 -13.22
CA GLN A 334 15.22 9.39 -14.67
C GLN A 334 13.87 9.54 -15.37
N ASN A 335 13.79 10.45 -16.34
CA ASN A 335 12.63 10.57 -17.24
C ASN A 335 11.30 10.75 -16.48
N ASN A 336 11.33 11.52 -15.39
CA ASN A 336 10.11 11.90 -14.68
C ASN A 336 9.54 13.21 -15.24
N GLY A 337 8.25 13.42 -15.03
CA GLY A 337 7.52 14.62 -15.43
C GLY A 337 7.19 14.72 -16.92
N PHE A 338 7.19 13.60 -17.65
CA PHE A 338 7.00 13.61 -19.11
C PHE A 338 5.56 13.93 -19.57
N PHE A 339 4.58 14.03 -18.67
CA PHE A 339 3.30 14.66 -19.00
C PHE A 339 3.47 16.15 -19.29
N GLY A 340 4.53 16.78 -18.79
CA GLY A 340 4.97 18.11 -19.19
C GLY A 340 4.12 19.25 -18.65
N ASN A 341 3.35 19.04 -17.57
CA ASN A 341 2.69 20.14 -16.87
C ASN A 341 3.72 20.97 -16.08
N PRO A 342 3.49 22.28 -15.88
CA PRO A 342 4.42 23.21 -15.24
C PRO A 342 5.24 22.72 -14.04
N THR A 343 4.66 21.94 -13.12
CA THR A 343 5.35 21.48 -11.90
C THR A 343 5.79 20.02 -11.95
N ASN A 344 5.47 19.31 -13.03
CA ASN A 344 5.89 17.93 -13.23
C ASN A 344 7.42 17.84 -13.37
N GLY A 345 8.02 16.83 -12.75
CA GLY A 345 9.47 16.66 -12.72
C GLY A 345 9.94 15.62 -11.71
N ASP A 346 11.24 15.63 -11.40
CA ASP A 346 11.84 14.64 -10.51
C ASP A 346 11.40 14.81 -9.06
N LEU A 347 11.40 16.06 -8.58
CA LEU A 347 11.18 16.39 -7.18
C LEU A 347 10.22 17.57 -7.03
N ALA A 348 9.23 17.44 -6.16
CA ALA A 348 8.23 18.47 -5.96
C ALA A 348 7.91 18.66 -4.46
N ASN A 349 7.87 19.90 -3.98
CA ASN A 349 7.50 20.24 -2.60
C ASN A 349 6.52 21.42 -2.58
N GLU A 350 5.29 21.15 -2.14
CA GLU A 350 4.24 22.15 -1.99
C GLU A 350 4.34 22.85 -0.65
N SER A 351 4.70 22.10 0.41
CA SER A 351 4.66 22.59 1.79
C SER A 351 5.76 23.60 2.10
N SER A 352 5.41 24.60 2.91
CA SER A 352 6.32 25.64 3.42
C SER A 352 6.60 25.54 4.92
N SER A 353 6.46 24.33 5.47
CA SER A 353 6.58 24.03 6.89
C SER A 353 7.98 24.22 7.48
N THR A 354 8.05 24.29 8.82
CA THR A 354 9.30 24.25 9.61
C THR A 354 9.24 23.08 10.60
N PRO A 355 10.21 22.14 10.60
CA PRO A 355 11.32 22.03 9.66
C PRO A 355 10.84 21.73 8.23
N ARG A 356 11.58 22.20 7.23
CA ARG A 356 11.28 21.94 5.81
C ARG A 356 11.34 20.46 5.48
N ASN A 357 10.64 20.08 4.42
CA ASN A 357 10.99 18.87 3.68
C ASN A 357 12.35 19.12 2.99
N CYS A 358 13.29 18.21 3.17
CA CYS A 358 14.71 18.43 2.88
C CYS A 358 15.19 17.55 1.74
N PHE A 359 15.79 18.15 0.71
CA PHE A 359 16.22 17.46 -0.51
C PHE A 359 17.72 17.62 -0.72
N TYR A 360 18.46 16.53 -0.91
CA TYR A 360 19.90 16.61 -1.23
C TYR A 360 20.50 15.33 -1.80
N GLY A 361 21.41 15.49 -2.75
CA GLY A 361 22.21 14.38 -3.28
C GLY A 361 21.41 13.41 -4.15
N ASN A 362 20.21 13.80 -4.58
CA ASN A 362 19.48 13.11 -5.63
C ASN A 362 20.15 13.43 -6.98
N THR A 363 19.96 12.56 -7.98
CA THR A 363 20.59 12.74 -9.29
C THR A 363 19.64 12.34 -10.41
N ASP A 364 19.67 13.07 -11.52
CA ASP A 364 19.14 12.62 -12.82
C ASP A 364 20.27 12.73 -13.86
N PRO A 365 20.55 11.68 -14.68
CA PRO A 365 21.57 11.72 -15.72
C PRO A 365 21.46 12.88 -16.73
N ASN A 366 20.24 13.40 -16.94
CA ASN A 366 19.91 14.53 -17.81
C ASN A 366 19.76 15.86 -17.04
N GLY A 367 19.93 15.83 -15.72
CA GLY A 367 19.82 16.99 -14.83
C GLY A 367 18.47 17.03 -14.11
N LEU A 368 18.51 17.24 -12.79
CA LEU A 368 17.31 17.29 -11.95
C LEU A 368 16.36 18.40 -12.37
N THR A 369 15.08 18.05 -12.48
CA THR A 369 13.95 18.96 -12.60
C THR A 369 13.20 19.03 -11.28
N SER A 370 12.74 20.22 -10.88
CA SER A 370 12.04 20.33 -9.61
C SER A 370 11.10 21.52 -9.53
N GLU A 371 10.11 21.41 -8.65
CA GLU A 371 9.27 22.51 -8.19
C GLU A 371 9.28 22.57 -6.64
N PRO A 372 9.75 23.67 -6.01
CA PRO A 372 10.33 24.85 -6.63
C PRO A 372 11.63 24.55 -7.41
N PRO A 373 12.04 25.42 -8.37
CA PRO A 373 13.28 25.24 -9.09
C PRO A 373 14.50 25.24 -8.15
N MET A 374 15.48 24.36 -8.44
CA MET A 374 16.67 24.16 -7.60
C MET A 374 16.32 23.70 -6.19
N ILE A 375 15.40 22.73 -6.05
CA ILE A 375 14.86 22.28 -4.76
C ILE A 375 15.95 21.87 -3.76
N GLU A 376 17.04 21.24 -4.21
CA GLU A 376 18.17 20.86 -3.33
C GLU A 376 18.98 22.06 -2.80
N THR A 377 18.75 23.25 -3.35
CA THR A 377 19.33 24.51 -2.84
C THR A 377 18.33 25.23 -1.95
N VAL A 378 17.10 25.39 -2.40
CA VAL A 378 16.10 26.21 -1.69
C VAL A 378 15.49 25.47 -0.50
N ASP A 379 15.28 24.16 -0.65
CA ASP A 379 14.78 23.22 0.36
C ASP A 379 15.84 22.15 0.69
N GLY A 380 17.14 22.47 0.52
CA GLY A 380 18.25 21.62 0.96
C GLY A 380 18.69 21.88 2.42
N PRO A 381 19.74 21.18 2.87
CA PRO A 381 20.34 21.40 4.18
C PRO A 381 20.82 22.86 4.39
N PRO A 382 20.72 23.41 5.61
CA PRO A 382 20.24 22.76 6.84
C PRO A 382 18.72 22.54 6.86
N CYS A 383 18.29 21.34 7.27
CA CYS A 383 16.90 20.90 7.16
C CYS A 383 15.96 21.47 8.25
N ASP A 384 16.49 22.19 9.23
CA ASP A 384 15.70 22.78 10.33
C ASP A 384 15.06 24.13 9.96
N GLN A 385 15.33 24.64 8.76
CA GLN A 385 14.82 25.92 8.26
C GLN A 385 13.40 25.78 7.70
N GLN A 386 12.73 26.91 7.45
CA GLN A 386 11.41 26.96 6.81
C GLN A 386 11.48 26.56 5.32
N GLY A 387 10.52 25.76 4.84
CA GLY A 387 10.43 25.39 3.42
C GLY A 387 9.96 26.54 2.53
N VAL A 388 10.33 26.53 1.26
CA VAL A 388 9.88 27.54 0.29
C VAL A 388 8.44 27.29 -0.16
N GLY A 389 8.09 26.03 -0.39
CA GLY A 389 6.77 25.60 -0.89
C GLY A 389 6.47 26.07 -2.32
N SER A 390 5.31 25.66 -2.85
CA SER A 390 4.85 26.06 -4.19
C SER A 390 3.33 26.07 -4.33
N GLY A 391 2.77 27.28 -4.51
CA GLY A 391 1.34 27.43 -4.82
C GLY A 391 0.95 26.97 -6.23
N ALA A 392 1.90 26.91 -7.18
CA ALA A 392 1.64 26.35 -8.50
C ALA A 392 1.42 24.84 -8.40
N LEU A 393 2.25 24.17 -7.60
CA LEU A 393 2.15 22.74 -7.36
C LEU A 393 0.85 22.38 -6.64
N ALA A 394 0.43 23.17 -5.64
CA ALA A 394 -0.87 22.99 -4.99
C ALA A 394 -2.03 22.97 -6.01
N GLY A 395 -2.01 23.87 -6.99
CA GLY A 395 -3.02 23.93 -8.05
C GLY A 395 -2.97 22.73 -9.02
N GLU A 396 -1.78 22.21 -9.31
CA GLU A 396 -1.62 21.04 -10.17
C GLU A 396 -1.97 19.73 -9.46
N LEU A 397 -1.67 19.59 -8.17
CA LEU A 397 -2.06 18.44 -7.34
C LEU A 397 -3.59 18.26 -7.34
N VAL A 398 -4.35 19.31 -7.02
CA VAL A 398 -5.83 19.22 -7.02
C VAL A 398 -6.41 18.98 -8.42
N CYS A 399 -5.70 19.37 -9.48
CA CYS A 399 -6.10 19.10 -10.86
C CYS A 399 -5.81 17.63 -11.24
N ALA A 400 -4.60 17.14 -10.96
CA ALA A 400 -4.20 15.76 -11.22
C ALA A 400 -5.04 14.75 -10.43
N ALA A 401 -5.47 15.14 -9.22
CA ALA A 401 -6.41 14.39 -8.39
C ALA A 401 -7.85 14.38 -8.91
N GLY A 402 -8.20 15.27 -9.85
CA GLY A 402 -9.57 15.42 -10.36
C GLY A 402 -10.51 16.20 -9.43
N ILE A 403 -9.98 16.78 -8.35
CA ILE A 403 -10.74 17.58 -7.36
C ILE A 403 -11.13 18.94 -7.94
N ALA A 404 -10.26 19.55 -8.73
CA ALA A 404 -10.48 20.83 -9.39
C ALA A 404 -10.22 20.75 -10.90
N PRO A 405 -10.85 21.61 -11.73
CA PRO A 405 -10.56 21.64 -13.16
C PRO A 405 -9.11 21.98 -13.45
N CYS A 406 -8.50 21.21 -14.35
CA CYS A 406 -7.15 21.47 -14.80
C CYS A 406 -7.03 22.75 -15.64
N PRO A 407 -5.93 23.51 -15.51
CA PRO A 407 -5.64 24.63 -16.39
C PRO A 407 -5.66 24.20 -17.87
N PRO A 408 -6.12 25.06 -18.80
CA PRO A 408 -6.08 24.76 -20.23
C PRO A 408 -4.67 24.40 -20.71
N GLY A 409 -4.55 23.27 -21.43
CA GLY A 409 -3.26 22.75 -21.90
C GLY A 409 -2.61 21.73 -20.96
N SER A 410 -3.22 21.44 -19.81
CA SER A 410 -2.75 20.35 -18.95
C SER A 410 -2.92 18.98 -19.64
N SER A 411 -2.01 18.06 -19.33
CA SER A 411 -1.86 16.78 -20.04
C SER A 411 -1.97 15.54 -19.14
N TYR A 412 -2.68 15.63 -18.02
CA TYR A 412 -2.95 14.48 -17.16
C TYR A 412 -3.88 13.48 -17.85
N PRO A 413 -3.50 12.18 -17.93
CA PRO A 413 -4.32 11.17 -18.57
C PRO A 413 -5.61 10.97 -17.77
N GLN A 414 -6.74 10.93 -18.48
CA GLN A 414 -8.05 10.75 -17.87
C GLN A 414 -8.41 9.25 -17.82
N PRO A 415 -9.10 8.78 -16.77
CA PRO A 415 -9.65 7.43 -16.75
C PRO A 415 -10.57 7.20 -17.95
N THR A 416 -10.44 6.02 -18.55
CA THR A 416 -11.26 5.60 -19.70
C THR A 416 -12.00 4.31 -19.36
N GLN A 417 -11.28 3.19 -19.38
CA GLN A 417 -11.81 1.89 -19.03
C GLN A 417 -10.76 1.17 -18.20
N VAL A 418 -11.18 0.69 -17.02
CA VAL A 418 -10.32 -0.12 -16.15
C VAL A 418 -9.86 -1.39 -16.87
N GLN A 419 -8.57 -1.70 -16.74
CA GLN A 419 -7.94 -2.89 -17.31
C GLN A 419 -7.31 -3.70 -16.18
N MET A 420 -7.84 -4.91 -15.96
CA MET A 420 -7.25 -5.86 -15.02
C MET A 420 -6.01 -6.50 -15.66
N MET A 421 -4.89 -6.52 -14.93
CA MET A 421 -3.70 -7.25 -15.38
C MET A 421 -3.85 -8.74 -15.08
N PRO A 422 -3.50 -9.62 -16.03
CA PRO A 422 -3.58 -11.06 -15.81
C PRO A 422 -2.56 -11.51 -14.76
N LEU A 423 -2.95 -12.43 -13.89
CA LEU A 423 -2.04 -13.02 -12.92
C LEU A 423 -0.95 -13.83 -13.62
N SER A 424 0.30 -13.36 -13.53
CA SER A 424 1.47 -14.08 -14.00
C SER A 424 1.98 -15.07 -12.94
N ARG A 425 2.69 -16.12 -13.37
CA ARG A 425 3.27 -17.09 -12.45
C ARG A 425 4.36 -16.44 -11.62
N GLN A 426 4.29 -16.63 -10.31
CA GLN A 426 5.18 -16.02 -9.34
C GLN A 426 6.22 -17.03 -8.82
N THR A 427 7.47 -16.62 -8.57
CA THR A 427 8.55 -17.49 -8.04
C THR A 427 8.15 -18.23 -6.75
N PRO A 428 7.98 -19.56 -6.73
CA PRO A 428 7.48 -20.24 -5.52
C PRO A 428 8.51 -20.24 -4.38
N MET A 429 8.04 -20.49 -3.15
CA MET A 429 8.92 -20.73 -2.00
C MET A 429 9.87 -21.90 -2.29
N PRO A 430 11.20 -21.76 -2.08
CA PRO A 430 12.17 -22.81 -2.44
C PRO A 430 11.96 -24.16 -1.74
N ASP A 431 11.63 -24.14 -0.44
CA ASP A 431 11.32 -25.34 0.35
C ASP A 431 10.09 -25.07 1.25
N PRO A 432 8.87 -25.43 0.81
CA PRO A 432 7.66 -25.25 1.62
C PRO A 432 7.67 -26.08 2.91
N CYS A 433 8.54 -27.10 3.02
CA CYS A 433 8.69 -27.93 4.21
C CYS A 433 9.71 -27.40 5.21
N ALA A 434 10.46 -26.34 4.89
CA ALA A 434 11.44 -25.76 5.79
C ALA A 434 10.76 -25.23 7.07
N GLY A 435 11.20 -25.69 8.23
CA GLY A 435 10.65 -25.30 9.54
C GLY A 435 9.32 -25.96 9.93
N VAL A 436 8.67 -26.69 9.01
CA VAL A 436 7.44 -27.42 9.29
C VAL A 436 7.74 -28.65 10.18
N PRO A 437 6.99 -28.91 11.26
CA PRO A 437 7.14 -30.13 12.05
C PRO A 437 7.02 -31.39 11.19
N LYS A 438 7.79 -32.43 11.52
CA LYS A 438 7.80 -33.70 10.78
C LYS A 438 6.38 -34.24 10.63
N ASN A 439 5.95 -34.43 9.38
CA ASN A 439 4.62 -34.91 9.04
C ASN A 439 4.65 -35.67 7.70
N PRO A 440 3.58 -36.40 7.32
CA PRO A 440 3.57 -37.18 6.09
C PRO A 440 3.64 -36.38 4.77
N TRP A 441 3.36 -35.08 4.79
CA TRP A 441 3.44 -34.19 3.62
C TRP A 441 4.84 -33.60 3.41
N CYS A 442 5.73 -33.73 4.39
CA CYS A 442 7.11 -33.27 4.31
C CYS A 442 8.11 -34.44 4.38
N PRO A 443 8.98 -34.63 3.36
CA PRO A 443 9.32 -33.68 2.31
C PRO A 443 8.29 -33.57 1.18
N TYR A 444 8.06 -32.34 0.72
CA TYR A 444 7.24 -32.04 -0.45
C TYR A 444 8.09 -32.13 -1.71
N THR A 445 7.66 -32.96 -2.67
CA THR A 445 8.38 -33.17 -3.94
C THR A 445 7.66 -32.52 -5.13
N GLY A 446 6.87 -31.48 -4.88
CA GLY A 446 5.96 -30.90 -5.87
C GLY A 446 4.66 -31.68 -6.03
N PRO A 447 3.74 -31.19 -6.89
CA PRO A 447 2.53 -31.92 -7.25
C PRO A 447 2.92 -33.24 -7.91
N ARG A 448 2.51 -34.36 -7.31
CA ARG A 448 2.50 -35.66 -7.99
C ARG A 448 1.20 -35.75 -8.78
N SER A 449 1.13 -35.08 -9.92
CA SER A 449 0.03 -35.20 -10.88
C SER A 449 0.59 -35.52 -12.25
#